data_AF-K2A2V9-F1
#
_entry.id   AF-K2A2V9-F1
#
_cell.length_a   1.000
_cell.length_b   1.000
_cell.length_c   1.000
_cell.angle_alpha   90.00
_cell.angle_beta   90.00
_cell.angle_gamma   90.00
#
_symmetry.space_group_name_H-M   'P 1'
#
loop_
_entity.id
_entity.type
_entity.pdbx_description
1 polymer ?
#
loop_
_entity_poly.entity_id
_entity_poly.type
_entity_poly.pdbx_seq_one_letter_code
_entity_poly.pdbx_strand_id
1 'polypeptide(L)'
;MKIFKTKSKKIAGSDFHEVHQTANKLYMQIKRKTKRRAYIRSAYFDKNKVFLDLFWHHLFKKENWRDRVRRMKYYACAIELIKKSHFQPSSKENPNRRSEILHRFYGVTADDELFCVQVKEDKKKDQKFLISVFPIDENYNINECKTKKTLR
;
A
#
# COMPACT_ATOMS: atom_id res chain seq x y z
N MET A 1 6.55 -9.81 12.26
CA MET A 1 5.71 -8.89 11.46
C MET A 1 4.79 -8.18 12.42
N LYS A 2 4.70 -6.84 12.38
CA LYS A 2 3.77 -6.08 13.23
C LYS A 2 2.65 -5.50 12.37
N ILE A 3 1.44 -5.48 12.90
CA ILE A 3 0.23 -5.04 12.20
C ILE A 3 -0.24 -3.72 12.84
N PHE A 4 -0.46 -2.70 12.04
CA PHE A 4 -0.90 -1.39 12.51
C PHE A 4 -2.41 -1.24 12.35
N LYS A 5 -3.11 -0.88 13.44
CA LYS A 5 -4.55 -0.59 13.39
C LYS A 5 -4.79 0.83 12.89
N THR A 6 -5.43 0.95 11.72
CA THR A 6 -5.81 2.26 11.17
C THR A 6 -7.09 2.75 11.83
N LYS A 7 -7.23 4.08 11.97
CA LYS A 7 -8.48 4.70 12.41
C LYS A 7 -9.48 4.85 11.26
N SER A 8 -8.97 4.88 10.04
CA SER A 8 -9.76 4.97 8.82
C SER A 8 -10.51 3.67 8.57
N LYS A 9 -11.76 3.80 8.11
CA LYS A 9 -12.55 2.71 7.53
C LYS A 9 -12.26 2.56 6.04
N LYS A 10 -12.69 1.44 5.46
CA LYS A 10 -12.75 1.32 4.00
C LYS A 10 -13.69 2.37 3.42
N ILE A 11 -13.40 2.80 2.21
CA ILE A 11 -14.34 3.60 1.42
C ILE A 11 -15.57 2.72 1.14
N ALA A 12 -16.75 3.22 1.49
CA ALA A 12 -18.03 2.57 1.23
C ALA A 12 -18.40 2.64 -0.27
N GLY A 13 -19.38 1.83 -0.68
CA GLY A 13 -19.88 1.77 -2.06
C GLY A 13 -19.47 0.47 -2.76
N SER A 14 -20.26 0.03 -3.73
CA SER A 14 -19.98 -1.15 -4.57
C SER A 14 -19.55 -0.75 -5.98
N ASP A 15 -19.90 0.47 -6.40
CA ASP A 15 -19.64 0.98 -7.72
C ASP A 15 -18.25 1.63 -7.83
N PHE A 16 -17.66 1.53 -9.02
CA PHE A 16 -16.35 2.11 -9.28
C PHE A 16 -16.36 3.63 -9.18
N HIS A 17 -17.39 4.30 -9.69
CA HIS A 17 -17.48 5.75 -9.73
C HIS A 17 -17.48 6.35 -8.33
N GLU A 18 -18.32 5.83 -7.42
CA GLU A 18 -18.44 6.30 -6.03
C GLU A 18 -17.12 6.15 -5.26
N VAL A 19 -16.53 4.94 -5.32
CA VAL A 19 -15.29 4.64 -4.61
C VAL A 19 -14.14 5.47 -5.21
N HIS A 20 -14.10 5.62 -6.54
CA HIS A 20 -13.10 6.41 -7.23
C HIS A 20 -13.21 7.89 -6.88
N GLN A 21 -14.43 8.46 -6.85
CA GLN A 21 -14.64 9.87 -6.52
C GLN A 21 -14.10 10.19 -5.12
N THR A 22 -14.39 9.32 -4.14
CA THR A 22 -13.90 9.48 -2.76
C THR A 22 -12.38 9.34 -2.67
N ALA A 23 -11.82 8.28 -3.28
CA ALA A 23 -10.37 8.05 -3.27
C ALA A 23 -9.61 9.15 -4.02
N ASN A 24 -10.15 9.62 -5.14
CA ASN A 24 -9.58 10.69 -5.94
C ASN A 24 -9.64 12.03 -5.21
N LYS A 25 -10.71 12.34 -4.47
CA LYS A 25 -10.77 13.55 -3.63
C LYS A 25 -9.62 13.58 -2.63
N LEU A 26 -9.34 12.45 -1.95
CA LEU A 26 -8.21 12.33 -1.04
C LEU A 26 -6.87 12.50 -1.77
N TYR A 27 -6.71 11.86 -2.92
CA TYR A 27 -5.51 12.02 -3.74
C TYR A 27 -5.30 13.47 -4.21
N MET A 28 -6.35 14.16 -4.64
CA MET A 28 -6.28 15.55 -5.07
C MET A 28 -5.93 16.49 -3.92
N GLN A 29 -6.44 16.23 -2.71
CA GLN A 29 -6.01 16.96 -1.51
C GLN A 29 -4.51 16.81 -1.24
N ILE A 30 -3.96 15.60 -1.42
CA ILE A 30 -2.52 15.35 -1.29
C ILE A 30 -1.76 16.06 -2.42
N LYS A 31 -2.23 15.90 -3.65
CA LYS A 31 -1.62 16.50 -4.84
C LYS A 31 -1.51 18.02 -4.71
N ARG A 32 -2.57 18.70 -4.24
CA ARG A 32 -2.58 20.16 -4.00
C ARG A 32 -1.57 20.61 -2.96
N LYS A 33 -1.23 19.75 -1.98
CA LYS A 33 -0.21 20.03 -0.96
C LYS A 33 1.22 19.73 -1.43
N THR A 34 1.39 19.18 -2.63
CA THR A 34 2.68 18.78 -3.18
C THR A 34 2.97 19.52 -4.49
N LYS A 35 4.24 19.85 -4.76
CA LYS A 35 4.59 20.70 -5.91
C LYS A 35 4.48 19.98 -7.27
N ARG A 36 5.24 18.88 -7.44
CA ARG A 36 5.40 18.21 -8.75
C ARG A 36 4.66 16.87 -8.83
N ARG A 37 4.97 15.97 -7.89
CA ARG A 37 4.41 14.61 -7.81
C ARG A 37 3.70 14.45 -6.49
N ALA A 38 2.58 13.75 -6.48
CA ALA A 38 1.86 13.47 -5.25
C ALA A 38 2.66 12.47 -4.41
N TYR A 39 2.97 12.85 -3.17
CA TYR A 39 3.69 12.00 -2.24
C TYR A 39 3.16 12.18 -0.82
N ILE A 40 3.39 11.16 -0.01
CA ILE A 40 3.24 11.21 1.45
C ILE A 40 4.58 10.90 2.09
N ARG A 41 4.81 11.43 3.29
CA ARG A 41 6.00 11.13 4.07
C ARG A 41 5.70 9.94 4.97
N SER A 42 6.55 8.92 4.91
CA SER A 42 6.36 7.72 5.72
C SER A 42 7.03 7.83 7.08
N ALA A 43 6.34 7.43 8.14
CA ALA A 43 6.90 7.38 9.49
C ALA A 43 8.02 6.34 9.64
N TYR A 44 7.89 5.19 8.98
CA TYR A 44 8.92 4.14 8.99
C TYR A 44 10.18 4.53 8.21
N PHE A 45 10.04 5.16 7.04
CA PHE A 45 11.19 5.55 6.21
C PHE A 45 11.77 6.92 6.60
N ASP A 46 11.82 7.28 7.89
CA ASP A 46 12.38 8.56 8.36
C ASP A 46 11.83 9.80 7.63
N LYS A 47 10.52 9.83 7.41
CA LYS A 47 9.81 10.90 6.67
C LYS A 47 10.23 11.05 5.20
N ASN A 48 10.86 10.03 4.62
CA ASN A 48 11.10 9.94 3.19
C ASN A 48 9.80 9.88 2.39
N LYS A 49 9.88 10.34 1.14
CA LYS A 49 8.74 10.48 0.24
C LYS A 49 8.35 9.13 -0.34
N VAL A 50 7.08 8.77 -0.20
CA VAL A 50 6.41 7.68 -0.92
C VAL A 50 5.47 8.30 -1.94
N PHE A 51 5.83 8.18 -3.22
CA PHE A 51 5.06 8.70 -4.34
C PHE A 51 3.82 7.85 -4.62
N LEU A 52 2.72 8.49 -4.99
CA LEU A 52 1.41 7.87 -5.15
C LEU A 52 1.04 7.59 -6.61
N ASP A 53 1.72 8.20 -7.57
CA ASP A 53 1.35 8.12 -9.00
C ASP A 53 1.32 6.67 -9.52
N LEU A 54 2.27 5.84 -9.05
CA LEU A 54 2.40 4.45 -9.50
C LEU A 54 1.21 3.59 -9.09
N PHE A 55 0.54 3.91 -7.98
CA PHE A 55 -0.64 3.20 -7.51
C PHE A 55 -1.75 3.26 -8.55
N TRP A 56 -2.07 4.47 -9.02
CA TRP A 56 -3.13 4.68 -10.00
C TRP A 56 -2.81 3.98 -11.32
N HIS A 57 -1.57 4.12 -11.81
CA HIS A 57 -1.14 3.42 -13.02
C HIS A 57 -1.26 1.89 -12.89
N HIS A 58 -0.84 1.33 -11.75
CA HIS A 58 -0.95 -0.11 -11.51
C HIS A 58 -2.40 -0.59 -11.34
N LEU A 59 -3.24 0.22 -10.68
CA LEU A 59 -4.65 -0.06 -10.47
C LEU A 59 -5.40 -0.16 -11.81
N PHE A 60 -5.24 0.83 -12.68
CA PHE A 60 -5.91 0.86 -13.99
C PHE A 60 -5.37 -0.16 -14.99
N LYS A 61 -4.14 -0.67 -14.80
CA LYS A 61 -3.61 -1.78 -15.59
C LYS A 61 -4.30 -3.12 -15.31
N LYS A 62 -4.98 -3.29 -14.17
CA LYS A 62 -5.72 -4.53 -13.87
C LYS A 62 -6.93 -4.65 -14.77
N GLU A 63 -7.13 -5.76 -15.45
CA GLU A 63 -8.30 -5.92 -16.33
C GLU A 63 -9.61 -6.06 -15.54
N ASN A 64 -9.56 -6.69 -14.36
CA ASN A 64 -10.74 -6.92 -13.53
C ASN A 64 -11.16 -5.67 -12.74
N TRP A 65 -12.30 -5.08 -13.11
CA TRP A 65 -12.88 -3.91 -12.44
C TRP A 65 -13.23 -4.16 -10.96
N ARG A 66 -13.70 -5.38 -10.60
CA ARG A 66 -14.04 -5.72 -9.21
C ARG A 66 -12.81 -5.67 -8.32
N ASP A 67 -11.67 -6.15 -8.84
CA ASP A 67 -10.41 -6.09 -8.12
C ASP A 67 -9.90 -4.64 -8.00
N ARG A 68 -10.09 -3.79 -9.04
CA ARG A 68 -9.81 -2.35 -8.93
C ARG A 68 -10.58 -1.71 -7.78
N VAL A 69 -11.89 -1.93 -7.74
CA VAL A 69 -12.75 -1.40 -6.67
C VAL A 69 -12.31 -1.93 -5.31
N ARG A 70 -12.11 -3.24 -5.18
CA ARG A 70 -11.68 -3.88 -3.94
C ARG A 70 -10.39 -3.26 -3.39
N ARG A 71 -9.38 -3.05 -4.22
CA ARG A 71 -8.10 -2.43 -3.82
C ARG A 71 -8.25 -0.95 -3.47
N MET A 72 -9.05 -0.22 -4.25
CA MET A 72 -9.27 1.21 -4.09
C MET A 72 -9.99 1.55 -2.78
N LYS A 73 -10.88 0.66 -2.30
CA LYS A 73 -11.56 0.82 -1.01
C LYS A 73 -10.60 1.01 0.18
N TYR A 74 -9.41 0.41 0.12
CA TYR A 74 -8.40 0.50 1.16
C TYR A 74 -7.46 1.71 1.01
N TYR A 75 -7.67 2.57 0.00
CA TYR A 75 -6.74 3.67 -0.31
C TYR A 75 -6.54 4.63 0.87
N ALA A 76 -7.62 5.01 1.56
CA ALA A 76 -7.55 5.86 2.75
C ALA A 76 -6.76 5.19 3.89
N CYS A 77 -7.03 3.92 4.16
CA CYS A 77 -6.33 3.12 5.16
C CYS A 77 -4.83 3.01 4.83
N ALA A 78 -4.49 2.81 3.56
CA ALA A 78 -3.10 2.71 3.13
C ALA A 78 -2.31 4.01 3.31
N ILE A 79 -2.93 5.15 3.01
CA ILE A 79 -2.32 6.47 3.25
C ILE A 79 -2.06 6.67 4.73
N GLU A 80 -3.02 6.34 5.60
CA GLU A 80 -2.85 6.44 7.05
C GLU A 80 -1.73 5.53 7.54
N LEU A 81 -1.72 4.26 7.10
CA LEU A 81 -0.72 3.27 7.44
C LEU A 81 0.69 3.77 7.12
N ILE A 82 0.93 4.23 5.88
CA ILE A 82 2.25 4.71 5.48
C ILE A 82 2.68 5.94 6.30
N LYS A 83 1.75 6.87 6.56
CA LYS A 83 2.05 8.12 7.26
C LYS A 83 2.37 7.94 8.74
N LYS A 84 1.73 6.98 9.42
CA LYS A 84 1.78 6.86 10.88
C LYS A 84 2.51 5.62 11.38
N SER A 85 2.62 4.57 10.57
CA SER A 85 3.25 3.34 11.03
C SER A 85 4.76 3.47 11.06
N HIS A 86 5.34 3.17 12.23
CA HIS A 86 6.77 2.95 12.43
C HIS A 86 7.13 1.46 12.37
N PHE A 87 6.17 0.59 12.04
CA PHE A 87 6.40 -0.84 12.05
C PHE A 87 7.21 -1.29 10.85
N GLN A 88 8.15 -2.21 11.13
CA GLN A 88 9.02 -2.78 10.12
C GLN A 88 8.22 -3.61 9.10
N PRO A 89 8.26 -3.26 7.80
CA PRO A 89 7.62 -4.02 6.75
C PRO A 89 8.41 -5.29 6.43
N SER A 90 7.72 -6.28 5.87
CA SER A 90 8.40 -7.41 5.22
C SER A 90 9.01 -6.92 3.91
N SER A 91 10.33 -6.91 3.82
CA SER A 91 11.06 -6.41 2.65
C SER A 91 11.68 -7.58 1.89
N LYS A 92 11.46 -7.65 0.58
CA LYS A 92 12.05 -8.65 -0.31
C LYS A 92 12.56 -7.99 -1.58
N GLU A 93 13.70 -8.44 -2.09
CA GLU A 93 14.17 -8.00 -3.41
C GLU A 93 13.21 -8.47 -4.50
N ASN A 94 13.01 -7.64 -5.52
CA ASN A 94 12.20 -8.02 -6.66
C ASN A 94 12.98 -9.07 -7.50
N PRO A 95 12.47 -10.31 -7.65
CA PRO A 95 13.17 -11.36 -8.41
C PRO A 95 13.43 -10.95 -9.86
N ASN A 96 12.53 -10.16 -10.44
CA ASN A 96 12.63 -9.71 -11.83
C ASN A 96 13.59 -8.53 -11.99
N ARG A 97 13.87 -7.78 -10.92
CA ARG A 97 14.69 -6.55 -10.94
C ARG A 97 15.40 -6.34 -9.61
N ARG A 98 16.65 -6.80 -9.50
CA ARG A 98 17.46 -6.71 -8.26
C ARG A 98 17.72 -5.28 -7.75
N SER A 99 17.53 -4.27 -8.60
CA SER A 99 17.59 -2.86 -8.22
C SER A 99 16.36 -2.36 -7.46
N GLU A 100 15.34 -3.20 -7.26
CA GLU A 100 14.10 -2.83 -6.60
C GLU A 100 13.87 -3.67 -5.33
N ILE A 101 13.39 -3.03 -4.27
CA ILE A 101 12.92 -3.70 -3.05
C ILE A 101 11.40 -3.54 -2.95
N LEU A 102 10.71 -4.59 -2.56
CA LEU A 102 9.28 -4.59 -2.28
C LEU A 102 9.06 -4.66 -0.78
N HIS A 103 8.58 -3.56 -0.20
CA HIS A 103 8.20 -3.46 1.21
C HIS A 103 6.70 -3.71 1.35
N ARG A 104 6.34 -4.67 2.20
CA ARG A 104 4.96 -5.03 2.52
C ARG A 104 4.64 -4.59 3.95
N PHE A 105 3.80 -3.58 4.06
CA PHE A 105 3.24 -3.10 5.32
C PHE A 105 1.89 -3.78 5.56
N TYR A 106 1.62 -4.13 6.80
CA TYR A 106 0.41 -4.83 7.20
C TYR A 106 -0.40 -3.93 8.11
N GLY A 107 -1.68 -3.82 7.80
CA GLY A 107 -2.62 -3.02 8.58
C GLY A 107 -3.92 -3.79 8.81
N VAL A 108 -4.65 -3.33 9.82
CA VAL A 108 -6.02 -3.74 10.11
C VAL A 108 -6.89 -2.50 10.06
N THR A 109 -8.03 -2.57 9.36
CA THR A 109 -8.97 -1.45 9.24
C THR A 109 -9.64 -1.16 10.59
N ALA A 110 -10.37 -0.05 10.69
CA ALA A 110 -11.17 0.19 11.89
C ALA A 110 -12.32 -0.83 12.07
N ASP A 111 -12.69 -1.56 11.00
CA ASP A 111 -13.67 -2.65 11.01
C ASP A 111 -12.99 -4.04 11.10
N ASP A 112 -11.75 -4.07 11.61
CA ASP A 112 -10.93 -5.26 11.90
C ASP A 112 -10.53 -6.15 10.72
N GLU A 113 -10.56 -5.63 9.49
CA GLU A 113 -10.13 -6.39 8.30
C GLU A 113 -8.64 -6.22 8.00
N LEU A 114 -7.95 -7.33 7.74
CA LEU A 114 -6.53 -7.32 7.38
C LEU A 114 -6.30 -6.86 5.93
N PHE A 115 -5.30 -6.01 5.75
CA PHE A 115 -4.85 -5.58 4.43
C PHE A 115 -3.33 -5.39 4.37
N CYS A 116 -2.82 -5.49 3.14
CA CYS A 116 -1.42 -5.27 2.81
C CYS A 116 -1.26 -4.01 1.96
N VAL A 117 -0.23 -3.24 2.26
CA VAL A 117 0.23 -2.12 1.43
C VAL A 117 1.62 -2.45 0.90
N GLN A 118 1.74 -2.46 -0.42
CA GLN A 118 3.00 -2.75 -1.11
C GLN A 118 3.63 -1.45 -1.62
N VAL A 119 4.84 -1.19 -1.14
CA VAL A 119 5.68 -0.05 -1.55
C VAL A 119 6.90 -0.59 -2.30
N LYS A 120 7.15 -0.06 -3.49
CA LYS A 120 8.41 -0.25 -4.23
C LYS A 120 9.44 0.72 -3.71
N GLU A 121 10.68 0.28 -3.61
CA GLU A 121 11.84 1.14 -3.49
C GLU A 121 12.76 0.88 -4.67
N ASP A 122 13.19 1.95 -5.34
CA ASP A 122 14.24 1.91 -6.35
C ASP A 122 15.57 2.26 -5.68
N LYS A 123 16.46 1.27 -5.54
CA LYS A 123 17.76 1.41 -4.85
C LYS A 123 18.66 2.45 -5.50
N LYS A 124 18.57 2.64 -6.83
CA LYS A 124 19.46 3.55 -7.56
C LYS A 124 19.12 5.01 -7.32
N LYS A 125 17.82 5.30 -7.19
CA LYS A 125 17.31 6.67 -7.04
C LYS A 125 16.89 7.00 -5.61
N ASP A 126 16.93 6.01 -4.72
CA ASP A 126 16.33 6.04 -3.37
C ASP A 126 14.89 6.58 -3.38
N GLN A 127 14.11 6.17 -4.39
CA GLN A 127 12.72 6.60 -4.57
C GLN A 127 11.75 5.50 -4.22
N LYS A 128 10.74 5.86 -3.41
CA LYS A 128 9.74 4.92 -2.91
C LYS A 128 8.38 5.23 -3.54
N PHE A 129 7.66 4.20 -3.96
CA PHE A 129 6.41 4.30 -4.70
C PHE A 129 5.36 3.36 -4.11
N LEU A 130 4.18 3.87 -3.81
CA LEU A 130 3.03 3.01 -3.53
C LEU A 130 2.66 2.27 -4.82
N ILE A 131 2.70 0.93 -4.79
CA ILE A 131 2.33 0.10 -5.95
C ILE A 131 0.87 -0.32 -5.85
N SER A 132 0.50 -0.93 -4.73
CA SER A 132 -0.81 -1.57 -4.60
C SER A 132 -1.18 -1.71 -3.13
N VAL A 133 -2.48 -1.81 -2.91
CA VAL A 133 -3.10 -2.19 -1.64
C VAL A 133 -4.04 -3.35 -1.94
N PHE A 134 -4.11 -4.35 -1.08
CA PHE A 134 -5.03 -5.47 -1.27
C PHE A 134 -5.41 -6.09 0.08
N PRO A 135 -6.64 -6.63 0.21
CA PRO A 135 -7.02 -7.39 1.39
C PRO A 135 -6.17 -8.65 1.50
N ILE A 136 -5.89 -9.06 2.73
CA ILE A 136 -5.31 -10.38 3.02
C ILE A 136 -6.45 -11.20 3.60
N ASP A 137 -6.77 -12.32 2.95
CA ASP A 137 -7.75 -13.25 3.49
C ASP A 137 -7.20 -13.84 4.80
N GLU A 138 -8.05 -14.08 5.80
CA GLU A 138 -7.61 -14.66 7.10
C GLU A 138 -6.94 -16.04 6.92
N ASN A 139 -7.27 -16.75 5.84
CA ASN A 139 -6.65 -18.02 5.44
C ASN A 139 -5.26 -17.88 4.80
N TYR A 140 -4.77 -16.65 4.57
CA TYR A 140 -3.38 -16.45 4.18
C TYR A 140 -2.50 -16.75 5.39
N ASN A 141 -1.87 -17.92 5.36
CA ASN A 141 -1.05 -18.43 6.44
C ASN A 141 0.12 -17.48 6.72
N ILE A 142 -0.07 -16.57 7.68
CA ILE A 142 0.86 -15.50 8.04
C ILE A 142 2.21 -16.06 8.53
N ASN A 143 2.24 -17.35 8.85
CA ASN A 143 3.39 -18.11 9.35
C ASN A 143 4.26 -18.75 8.26
N GLU A 144 3.80 -18.89 7.00
CA GLU A 144 4.58 -19.58 5.95
C GLU A 144 5.79 -18.80 5.40
N CYS A 145 5.98 -17.53 5.77
CA CYS A 145 7.20 -16.80 5.43
C CYS A 145 8.37 -17.04 6.39
N LYS A 146 8.21 -17.89 7.43
CA LYS A 146 9.29 -18.23 8.37
C LYS A 146 10.12 -19.47 7.99
N THR A 147 9.76 -20.20 6.94
CA THR A 147 10.37 -21.52 6.64
C THR A 147 10.86 -21.67 5.20
N LYS A 148 11.74 -20.75 4.75
CA LYS A 148 12.70 -21.04 3.66
C LYS A 148 14.13 -20.56 3.97
N LYS A 149 14.53 -20.66 5.23
CA LYS A 149 15.93 -20.80 5.61
C LYS A 149 16.02 -22.06 6.46
N THR A 150 16.98 -22.91 6.12
CA THR A 150 17.29 -24.20 6.76
C THR A 150 16.46 -25.38 6.24
N LEU A 151 16.76 -25.82 5.02
CA LEU A 151 16.97 -27.25 4.77
C LEU A 151 18.34 -27.35 4.10
N ARG A 152 19.23 -28.06 4.79
CA ARG A 152 20.54 -28.50 4.32
C ARG A 152 20.37 -29.48 3.16
#